data_AF-A0A8T4LVR7-F1
#
_entry.id   AF-A0A8T4LVR7-F1
#
_cell.length_a   1.000
_cell.length_b   1.000
_cell.length_c   1.000
_cell.angle_alpha   90.00
_cell.angle_beta   90.00
_cell.angle_gamma   90.00
#
_symmetry.space_group_name_H-M   'P 1'
#
loop_
_entity.id
_entity.type
_entity.pdbx_description
1 polymer ?
#
loop_
_entity_poly.entity_id
_entity_poly.type
_entity_poly.pdbx_seq_one_letter_code
_entity_poly.pdbx_strand_id
1 'polypeptide(L)'
;MKVIALIGPPQAGKSTLAFSFSKFLEKKGARVGVANMGESSKALKYAPFWDARNKKQRKQDVFKAARAEGLNFVLLDFTAPFDSFFFSQGESPLAKCDFILLVFEAGSSTHEDVQALARVLEEKIETKVIPVENKIELAKARFSFPSGVISVSAWEKMGFEKLFEALKN
;
A
#
# COMPACT_ATOMS: atom_id res chain seq x y z
N MET A 1 -14.75 -7.66 -1.08
CA MET A 1 -13.77 -6.71 -1.62
C MET A 1 -12.79 -6.40 -0.50
N LYS A 2 -11.49 -6.56 -0.70
CA LYS A 2 -10.45 -6.16 0.25
C LYS A 2 -9.84 -4.83 -0.18
N VAL A 3 -9.74 -3.89 0.74
CA VAL A 3 -9.17 -2.55 0.55
C VAL A 3 -7.83 -2.48 1.26
N ILE A 4 -6.79 -2.17 0.51
CA ILE A 4 -5.42 -2.17 0.98
C ILE A 4 -4.82 -0.79 0.73
N ALA A 5 -4.46 -0.07 1.79
CA ALA A 5 -3.74 1.19 1.67
C ALA A 5 -2.24 0.97 1.56
N LEU A 6 -1.56 1.70 0.67
CA LEU A 6 -0.11 1.75 0.63
C LEU A 6 0.34 3.13 1.12
N ILE A 7 1.04 3.15 2.26
CA ILE A 7 1.58 4.36 2.89
C ILE A 7 3.09 4.18 3.14
N GLY A 8 3.77 5.27 3.49
CA GLY A 8 5.20 5.25 3.77
C GLY A 8 5.91 6.49 3.20
N PRO A 9 7.22 6.65 3.46
CA PRO A 9 7.96 7.82 3.02
C PRO A 9 7.98 7.98 1.49
N PRO A 10 8.26 9.20 0.99
CA PRO A 10 8.55 9.42 -0.42
C PRO A 10 9.62 8.42 -0.92
N GLN A 11 9.52 8.02 -2.18
CA GLN A 11 10.48 7.12 -2.85
C GLN A 11 10.56 5.67 -2.35
N ALA A 12 9.83 5.28 -1.31
CA ALA A 12 9.73 3.88 -0.84
C ALA A 12 9.17 2.89 -1.89
N GLY A 13 8.60 3.39 -2.98
CA GLY A 13 8.15 2.59 -4.11
C GLY A 13 6.68 2.16 -4.07
N LYS A 14 5.85 2.81 -3.24
CA LYS A 14 4.40 2.57 -3.10
C LYS A 14 3.66 2.39 -4.42
N SER A 15 3.74 3.36 -5.32
CA SER A 15 3.09 3.29 -6.65
C SER A 15 3.56 2.13 -7.52
N THR A 16 4.87 1.81 -7.45
CA THR A 16 5.43 0.67 -8.20
C THR A 16 4.98 -0.66 -7.61
N LEU A 17 4.91 -0.74 -6.27
CA LEU A 17 4.40 -1.90 -5.55
C LEU A 17 2.90 -2.09 -5.82
N ALA A 18 2.09 -1.04 -5.72
CA ALA A 18 0.65 -1.09 -6.01
C ALA A 18 0.39 -1.64 -7.43
N PHE A 19 1.08 -1.10 -8.43
CA PHE A 19 0.96 -1.58 -9.81
C PHE A 19 1.42 -3.04 -9.98
N SER A 20 2.61 -3.37 -9.48
CA SER A 20 3.20 -4.69 -9.72
C SER A 20 2.43 -5.78 -8.98
N PHE A 21 1.98 -5.47 -7.76
CA PHE A 21 1.18 -6.37 -6.94
C PHE A 21 -0.25 -6.52 -7.49
N SER A 22 -0.85 -5.48 -8.08
CA SER A 22 -2.13 -5.64 -8.77
C SER A 22 -2.03 -6.64 -9.92
N LYS A 23 -0.95 -6.59 -10.71
CA LYS A 23 -0.70 -7.57 -11.78
C LYS A 23 -0.48 -8.99 -11.26
N PHE A 24 0.12 -9.14 -10.09
CA PHE A 24 0.22 -10.44 -9.43
C PHE A 24 -1.15 -10.97 -8.98
N LEU A 25 -1.97 -10.13 -8.35
CA LEU A 25 -3.32 -10.50 -7.91
C LEU A 25 -4.24 -10.82 -9.10
N GLU A 26 -4.16 -10.07 -10.20
CA GLU A 26 -4.85 -10.37 -11.46
C GLU A 26 -4.46 -11.76 -12.00
N LYS A 27 -3.17 -12.13 -11.95
CA LYS A 27 -2.72 -13.47 -12.34
C LYS A 27 -3.25 -14.58 -11.44
N LYS A 28 -3.60 -14.27 -10.18
CA LYS A 28 -4.29 -15.19 -9.26
C LYS A 28 -5.80 -15.25 -9.52
N GLY A 29 -6.31 -14.60 -10.57
CA GLY A 29 -7.71 -14.61 -10.97
C GLY A 29 -8.58 -13.54 -10.29
N ALA A 30 -7.98 -12.59 -9.56
CA ALA A 30 -8.73 -11.53 -8.90
C ALA A 30 -9.01 -10.34 -9.83
N ARG A 31 -10.15 -9.69 -9.66
CA ARG A 31 -10.44 -8.37 -10.21
C ARG A 31 -9.87 -7.31 -9.28
N VAL A 32 -8.92 -6.52 -9.76
CA VAL A 32 -8.15 -5.58 -8.94
C VAL A 32 -8.22 -4.18 -9.52
N GLY A 33 -8.43 -3.18 -8.67
CA GLY A 33 -8.31 -1.78 -9.04
C GLY A 33 -7.22 -1.09 -8.23
N VAL A 34 -6.40 -0.27 -8.89
CA VAL A 34 -5.48 0.65 -8.20
C VAL A 34 -6.09 2.05 -8.24
N ALA A 35 -6.28 2.67 -7.08
CA ALA A 35 -6.74 4.05 -6.95
C ALA A 35 -5.55 4.96 -6.62
N ASN A 36 -5.39 6.04 -7.37
CA ASN A 36 -4.44 7.09 -7.01
C ASN A 36 -5.10 8.04 -6.02
N MET A 37 -4.57 8.12 -4.80
CA MET A 37 -5.05 9.04 -3.76
C MET A 37 -4.28 10.36 -3.74
N GLY A 38 -3.29 10.53 -4.64
CA GLY A 38 -2.46 11.73 -4.74
C GLY A 38 -2.96 12.77 -5.73
N GLU A 39 -3.38 13.94 -5.25
CA GLU A 39 -3.82 15.05 -6.11
C GLU A 39 -2.68 15.71 -6.91
N SER A 40 -1.45 15.66 -6.40
CA SER A 40 -0.27 16.33 -6.97
C SER A 40 0.66 15.39 -7.77
N SER A 41 0.25 14.14 -7.98
CA SER A 41 1.06 13.13 -8.67
C SER A 41 1.26 13.48 -10.16
N LYS A 42 2.48 13.87 -10.53
CA LYS A 42 2.80 14.34 -11.90
C LYS A 42 2.66 13.24 -12.97
N ALA A 43 3.05 12.00 -12.67
CA ALA A 43 2.94 10.87 -13.58
C ALA A 43 2.64 9.59 -12.81
N LEU A 44 1.64 8.82 -13.28
CA LEU A 44 1.33 7.49 -12.74
C LEU A 44 1.88 6.44 -13.70
N LYS A 45 2.46 5.37 -13.16
CA LYS A 45 2.98 4.23 -13.93
C LYS A 45 1.89 3.21 -14.31
N TYR A 46 0.64 3.50 -13.93
CA TYR A 46 -0.51 2.62 -14.09
C TYR A 46 -1.73 3.45 -14.48
N ALA A 47 -2.72 2.79 -15.07
CA ALA A 47 -4.03 3.38 -15.34
C ALA A 47 -4.91 3.19 -14.08
N PRO A 48 -5.13 4.23 -13.25
CA PRO A 48 -6.01 4.11 -12.10
C PRO A 48 -7.46 3.91 -12.54
N PHE A 49 -8.22 3.10 -11.80
CA PHE A 49 -9.69 3.08 -11.97
C PHE A 49 -10.34 4.32 -11.35
N TRP A 50 -9.73 4.85 -10.28
CA TRP A 50 -10.12 6.07 -9.60
C TRP A 50 -8.89 6.95 -9.34
N ASP A 51 -8.97 8.23 -9.69
CA ASP A 51 -7.85 9.16 -9.67
C ASP A 51 -8.21 10.46 -8.97
N ALA A 52 -7.54 10.73 -7.83
CA ALA A 52 -7.68 11.98 -7.08
C ALA A 52 -7.35 13.23 -7.91
N ARG A 53 -6.59 13.12 -9.01
CA ARG A 53 -6.31 14.26 -9.92
C ARG A 53 -7.55 14.68 -10.69
N ASN A 54 -8.51 13.75 -10.91
CA ASN A 54 -9.73 14.01 -11.64
C ASN A 54 -10.83 14.60 -10.73
N LYS A 55 -11.19 15.86 -10.98
CA LYS A 55 -12.22 16.59 -10.20
C LYS A 55 -13.58 15.89 -10.14
N LYS A 56 -13.98 15.17 -11.18
CA LYS A 56 -15.26 14.45 -11.21
C LYS A 56 -15.21 13.21 -10.31
N GLN A 57 -14.11 12.46 -10.36
CA GLN A 57 -13.93 11.26 -9.54
C GLN A 57 -13.74 11.59 -8.06
N ARG A 58 -13.11 12.73 -7.71
CA ARG A 58 -13.04 13.18 -6.30
C ARG A 58 -14.40 13.35 -5.62
N LYS A 59 -15.44 13.70 -6.38
CA LYS A 59 -16.81 13.79 -5.85
C LYS A 59 -17.46 12.41 -5.65
N GLN A 60 -16.88 11.37 -6.22
CA GLN A 60 -17.33 10.00 -6.09
C GLN A 60 -16.57 9.31 -4.95
N ASP A 61 -17.29 8.59 -4.11
CA ASP A 61 -16.69 7.74 -3.10
C ASP A 61 -15.95 6.57 -3.79
N VAL A 62 -14.64 6.46 -3.54
CA VAL A 62 -13.77 5.45 -4.15
C VAL A 62 -14.23 4.01 -3.84
N PHE A 63 -14.80 3.77 -2.66
CA PHE A 63 -15.29 2.45 -2.25
C PHE A 63 -16.60 2.11 -2.95
N LYS A 64 -17.50 3.09 -3.15
CA LYS A 64 -18.70 2.90 -3.97
C LYS A 64 -18.35 2.62 -5.42
N ALA A 65 -17.38 3.36 -5.99
CA ALA A 65 -16.89 3.12 -7.34
C ALA A 65 -16.32 1.71 -7.48
N ALA A 66 -15.48 1.27 -6.54
CA ALA A 66 -14.90 -0.07 -6.55
C ALA A 66 -15.93 -1.20 -6.46
N ARG A 67 -16.98 -1.01 -5.66
CA ARG A 67 -18.10 -1.97 -5.58
C ARG A 67 -18.89 -2.04 -6.89
N ALA A 68 -19.16 -0.88 -7.52
CA ALA A 68 -19.86 -0.83 -8.81
C ALA A 68 -19.08 -1.54 -9.93
N GLU A 69 -17.75 -1.43 -9.90
CA GLU A 69 -16.84 -2.16 -10.81
C GLU A 69 -16.74 -3.66 -10.49
N GLY A 70 -17.25 -4.13 -9.35
CA GLY A 70 -17.18 -5.53 -8.94
C GLY A 70 -15.76 -6.01 -8.61
N LEU A 71 -14.94 -5.13 -7.99
CA LEU A 71 -13.55 -5.43 -7.65
C LEU A 71 -13.45 -6.38 -6.44
N ASN A 72 -12.54 -7.35 -6.52
CA ASN A 72 -12.17 -8.20 -5.39
C ASN A 72 -11.14 -7.51 -4.49
N PHE A 73 -10.20 -6.78 -5.07
CA PHE A 73 -9.17 -6.01 -4.35
C PHE A 73 -9.11 -4.56 -4.84
N VAL A 74 -8.86 -3.66 -3.90
CA VAL A 74 -8.61 -2.23 -4.16
C VAL A 74 -7.29 -1.85 -3.50
N LEU A 75 -6.34 -1.36 -4.28
CA LEU A 75 -5.07 -0.85 -3.79
C LEU A 75 -5.11 0.69 -3.80
N LEU A 76 -5.08 1.32 -2.62
CA LEU A 76 -5.05 2.77 -2.48
C LEU A 76 -3.60 3.25 -2.43
N ASP A 77 -3.13 3.88 -3.51
CA ASP A 77 -1.78 4.45 -3.59
C ASP A 77 -1.78 5.88 -3.03
N PHE A 78 -1.40 6.00 -1.76
CA PHE A 78 -1.25 7.30 -1.13
C PHE A 78 0.12 7.89 -1.45
N THR A 79 0.14 9.06 -2.08
CA THR A 79 1.38 9.78 -2.36
C THR A 79 1.78 10.74 -1.25
N ALA A 80 0.86 11.01 -0.31
CA ALA A 80 1.14 11.79 0.88
C ALA A 80 2.17 11.07 1.77
N PRO A 81 3.10 11.81 2.38
CA PRO A 81 3.93 11.31 3.47
C PRO A 81 3.07 10.70 4.59
N PHE A 82 3.52 9.61 5.20
CA PHE A 82 2.69 8.84 6.13
C PHE A 82 2.35 9.60 7.43
N ASP A 83 3.21 10.56 7.82
CA ASP A 83 3.02 11.50 8.92
C ASP A 83 1.74 12.34 8.75
N SER A 84 1.34 12.65 7.52
CA SER A 84 0.09 13.39 7.27
C SER A 84 -1.16 12.69 7.83
N PHE A 85 -1.15 11.36 7.94
CA PHE A 85 -2.27 10.59 8.51
C PHE A 85 -2.29 10.60 10.04
N PHE A 86 -1.18 10.95 10.70
CA PHE A 86 -1.18 11.16 12.15
C PHE A 86 -1.83 12.48 12.52
N PHE A 87 -1.73 13.50 11.67
CA PHE A 87 -2.13 14.86 12.03
C PHE A 87 -3.43 15.31 11.32
N SER A 88 -4.05 14.44 10.52
CA SER A 88 -5.33 14.76 9.87
C SER A 88 -6.45 14.90 10.89
N GLN A 89 -7.19 16.01 10.83
CA GLN A 89 -8.43 16.21 11.59
C GLN A 89 -9.58 15.49 10.86
N GLY A 90 -10.25 14.55 11.54
CA GLY A 90 -11.38 13.77 11.00
C GLY A 90 -11.11 12.27 10.87
N GLU A 91 -12.12 11.53 10.40
CA GLU A 91 -12.02 10.08 10.18
C GLU A 91 -11.03 9.78 9.04
N SER A 92 -9.94 9.10 9.36
CA SER A 92 -8.92 8.74 8.37
C SER A 92 -9.49 7.77 7.33
N PRO A 93 -9.25 7.96 6.03
CA PRO A 93 -9.63 6.98 5.01
C PRO A 93 -8.96 5.61 5.23
N LEU A 94 -7.86 5.58 6.01
CA LEU A 94 -7.17 4.35 6.39
C LEU A 94 -7.99 3.48 7.35
N ALA A 95 -8.89 4.06 8.15
CA ALA A 95 -9.79 3.31 9.05
C ALA A 95 -10.85 2.49 8.28
N LYS A 96 -11.06 2.80 7.00
CA LYS A 96 -11.98 2.08 6.10
C LYS A 96 -11.27 0.97 5.31
N CYS A 97 -9.97 0.80 5.52
CA CYS A 97 -9.17 -0.22 4.85
C CYS A 97 -9.17 -1.52 5.67
N ASP A 98 -9.07 -2.66 5.00
CA ASP A 98 -8.86 -3.94 5.68
C ASP A 98 -7.41 -4.09 6.14
N PHE A 99 -6.47 -3.52 5.37
CA PHE A 99 -5.04 -3.56 5.65
C PHE A 99 -4.35 -2.26 5.25
N ILE A 100 -3.28 -1.94 5.97
CA ILE A 100 -2.34 -0.89 5.63
C ILE A 100 -0.98 -1.54 5.36
N LEU A 101 -0.44 -1.39 4.16
CA LEU A 101 0.94 -1.71 3.85
C LEU A 101 1.79 -0.48 4.16
N LEU A 102 2.60 -0.58 5.21
CA LEU A 102 3.56 0.45 5.58
C LEU A 102 4.89 0.16 4.87
N VAL A 103 5.11 0.84 3.75
CA VAL A 103 6.18 0.55 2.79
C VAL A 103 7.42 1.39 3.07
N PHE A 104 8.56 0.74 3.25
CA PHE A 104 9.88 1.37 3.39
C PHE A 104 10.87 0.82 2.37
N GLU A 105 11.98 1.52 2.19
CA GLU A 105 13.07 1.07 1.34
C GLU A 105 14.04 0.20 2.14
N ALA A 106 14.51 -0.90 1.53
CA ALA A 106 15.46 -1.80 2.16
C ALA A 106 16.72 -1.03 2.61
N GLY A 107 17.06 -1.17 3.89
CA GLY A 107 18.20 -0.46 4.51
C GLY A 107 17.95 1.00 4.87
N SER A 108 16.76 1.58 4.64
CA SER A 108 16.47 2.97 5.04
C SER A 108 16.17 3.14 6.52
N SER A 109 15.80 2.06 7.21
CA SER A 109 15.38 2.05 8.62
C SER A 109 15.65 0.67 9.21
N THR A 110 15.73 0.57 10.54
CA THR A 110 15.81 -0.74 11.19
C THR A 110 14.44 -1.43 11.19
N HIS A 111 14.43 -2.76 11.23
CA HIS A 111 13.17 -3.50 11.29
C HIS A 111 12.44 -3.29 12.63
N GLU A 112 13.15 -3.02 13.71
CA GLU A 112 12.58 -2.70 15.02
C GLU A 112 11.81 -1.37 14.99
N ASP A 113 12.41 -0.32 14.42
CA ASP A 113 11.77 0.99 14.29
C ASP A 113 10.50 0.92 13.43
N VAL A 114 10.59 0.17 12.32
CA VAL A 114 9.47 -0.03 11.40
C VAL A 114 8.33 -0.80 12.06
N GLN A 115 8.63 -1.82 12.87
CA GLN A 115 7.61 -2.55 13.64
C GLN A 115 6.99 -1.71 14.74
N ALA A 116 7.79 -0.92 15.46
CA ALA A 116 7.30 0.00 16.48
C ALA A 116 6.32 1.02 15.86
N LEU A 117 6.70 1.61 14.72
CA LEU A 117 5.84 2.54 14.00
C LEU A 117 4.55 1.89 13.49
N ALA A 118 4.62 0.65 13.00
CA ALA A 118 3.44 -0.10 12.58
C ALA A 118 2.45 -0.30 13.74
N ARG A 119 2.93 -0.68 14.93
CA ARG A 119 2.07 -0.84 16.13
C ARG A 119 1.41 0.47 16.53
N VAL A 120 2.16 1.56 16.55
CA VAL A 120 1.61 2.90 16.87
C VAL A 120 0.55 3.32 15.85
N LEU A 121 0.74 2.99 14.56
CA LEU A 121 -0.25 3.24 13.51
C LEU A 121 -1.50 2.36 13.69
N GLU A 122 -1.33 1.08 14.01
CA GLU A 122 -2.43 0.15 14.28
C GLU A 122 -3.29 0.64 15.45
N GLU A 123 -2.67 1.05 16.56
CA GLU A 123 -3.36 1.58 17.74
C GLU A 123 -4.15 2.86 17.42
N LYS A 124 -3.61 3.70 16.54
CA LYS A 124 -4.23 4.98 16.20
C LYS A 124 -5.35 4.88 15.18
N ILE A 125 -5.20 4.00 14.20
CA ILE A 125 -6.12 3.90 13.05
C ILE A 125 -7.13 2.77 13.24
N GLU A 126 -6.85 1.83 14.15
CA GLU A 126 -7.62 0.60 14.39
C GLU A 126 -7.69 -0.32 13.15
N THR A 127 -6.72 -0.18 12.23
CA THR A 127 -6.56 -1.02 11.05
C THR A 127 -5.22 -1.73 11.11
N LYS A 128 -5.21 -3.04 10.80
CA LYS A 128 -4.00 -3.86 10.74
C LYS A 128 -2.95 -3.28 9.78
N VAL A 129 -1.73 -3.09 10.27
CA VAL A 129 -0.59 -2.54 9.53
C VAL A 129 0.43 -3.65 9.32
N ILE A 130 0.73 -3.93 8.05
CA ILE A 130 1.75 -4.87 7.64
C ILE A 130 2.97 -4.05 7.22
N PRO A 131 4.10 -4.15 7.95
CA PRO A 131 5.33 -3.52 7.52
C PRO A 131 5.90 -4.25 6.30
N VAL A 132 6.21 -3.48 5.25
CA VAL A 132 6.71 -3.98 3.98
C VAL A 132 8.04 -3.30 3.66
N GLU A 133 9.10 -4.08 3.59
CA GLU A 133 10.41 -3.63 3.11
C GLU A 133 10.49 -3.87 1.61
N ASN A 134 10.67 -2.82 0.83
CA ASN A 134 10.68 -2.86 -0.63
C ASN A 134 12.07 -2.55 -1.19
N LYS A 135 12.30 -2.86 -2.47
CA LYS A 135 13.58 -2.70 -3.19
C LYS A 135 14.71 -3.62 -2.68
N ILE A 136 14.36 -4.81 -2.22
CA ILE A 136 15.31 -5.75 -1.64
C ILE A 136 16.39 -6.22 -2.63
N GLU A 137 16.14 -6.09 -3.93
CA GLU A 137 17.11 -6.35 -4.99
C GLU A 137 18.32 -5.40 -4.94
N LEU A 138 18.15 -4.21 -4.35
CA LEU A 138 19.22 -3.22 -4.20
C LEU A 138 20.03 -3.44 -2.91
N ALA A 139 19.49 -4.18 -1.95
CA ALA A 139 20.16 -4.45 -0.69
C ALA A 139 21.21 -5.55 -0.89
N LYS A 140 22.48 -5.14 -1.01
CA LYS A 140 23.63 -6.05 -1.06
C LYS A 140 23.73 -6.86 0.24
N ALA A 141 23.15 -8.05 0.24
CA ALA A 141 23.41 -9.16 1.16
C ALA A 141 23.35 -8.83 2.67
N ARG A 142 22.15 -8.70 3.23
CA ARG A 142 21.83 -9.05 4.63
C ARG A 142 20.37 -9.50 4.73
N PHE A 143 20.04 -10.67 4.19
CA PHE A 143 18.74 -11.27 4.43
C PHE A 143 18.76 -11.96 5.80
N SER A 144 18.58 -11.18 6.87
CA SER A 144 17.73 -11.70 7.94
C SER A 144 16.31 -11.44 7.49
N PHE A 145 15.44 -12.45 7.56
CA PHE A 145 14.00 -12.27 7.45
C PHE A 145 13.47 -12.21 8.88
N PRO A 146 13.63 -11.10 9.62
CA PRO A 146 13.08 -11.05 10.96
C PRO A 146 11.58 -11.22 10.90
N SER A 147 11.04 -11.87 11.92
CA SER A 147 9.61 -12.01 12.13
C SER A 147 8.96 -10.63 12.11
N GLY A 148 7.87 -10.47 11.36
CA GLY A 148 7.03 -9.27 11.40
C GLY A 148 7.22 -8.27 10.26
N VAL A 149 8.25 -8.40 9.41
CA VAL A 149 8.41 -7.57 8.18
C VAL A 149 8.33 -8.45 6.94
N ILE A 150 7.62 -7.98 5.93
CA ILE A 150 7.53 -8.65 4.62
C ILE A 150 8.47 -7.95 3.64
N SER A 151 9.56 -8.62 3.29
CA SER A 151 10.52 -8.18 2.30
C SER A 151 10.01 -8.50 0.88
N VAL A 152 9.95 -7.49 0.02
CA VAL A 152 9.48 -7.59 -1.37
C VAL A 152 10.40 -6.87 -2.35
N SER A 153 10.41 -7.34 -3.60
CA SER A 153 10.89 -6.52 -4.72
C SER A 153 9.69 -6.21 -5.61
N ALA A 154 9.28 -4.94 -5.65
CA ALA A 154 8.21 -4.53 -6.56
C ALA A 154 8.60 -4.73 -8.03
N TRP A 155 9.87 -4.52 -8.38
CA TRP A 155 10.36 -4.68 -9.76
C TRP A 155 10.50 -6.14 -10.17
N GLU A 156 11.12 -6.96 -9.32
CA GLU A 156 11.36 -8.38 -9.62
C GLU A 156 10.19 -9.29 -9.21
N LYS A 157 9.16 -8.72 -8.57
CA LYS A 157 7.95 -9.42 -8.08
C LYS A 157 8.27 -10.49 -7.04
N MET A 158 9.35 -10.31 -6.29
CA MET A 158 9.74 -11.19 -5.18
C MET A 158 8.93 -10.90 -3.92
N GLY A 159 8.67 -11.92 -3.12
CA GLY A 159 7.97 -11.79 -1.83
C GLY A 159 6.45 -11.59 -1.92
N PHE A 160 5.88 -11.52 -3.14
CA PHE A 160 4.45 -11.27 -3.34
C PHE A 160 3.54 -12.40 -2.83
N GLU A 161 3.98 -13.66 -2.89
CA GLU A 161 3.23 -14.77 -2.27
C GLU A 161 3.12 -14.59 -0.76
N LYS A 162 4.24 -14.26 -0.09
CA LYS A 162 4.25 -14.02 1.37
C LYS A 162 3.37 -12.82 1.74
N LEU A 163 3.42 -11.75 0.93
CA LEU A 163 2.52 -10.59 1.09
C LEU A 163 1.06 -10.99 0.92
N PHE A 164 0.74 -11.81 -0.09
CA PHE A 164 -0.62 -12.27 -0.34
C PHE A 164 -1.17 -13.15 0.79
N GLU A 165 -0.38 -14.07 1.33
CA GLU A 165 -0.79 -14.88 2.48
C GLU A 165 -1.02 -14.00 3.72
N ALA A 166 -0.19 -12.99 3.96
CA ALA A 166 -0.40 -12.05 5.07
C ALA A 166 -1.69 -11.23 4.95
N LEU A 167 -2.18 -11.02 3.72
CA LEU A 167 -3.45 -10.33 3.44
C LEU A 167 -4.68 -11.25 3.53
N LYS A 168 -4.51 -12.56 3.76
CA LYS A 168 -5.64 -13.49 3.99
C LYS A 168 -6.06 -13.55 5.46
N ASN A 169 -5.09 -13.46 6.36
CA ASN A 169 -5.22 -13.49 7.82
C ASN A 169 -5.49 -12.10 8.41
#